data_AF-A0A3D4UXB4-F1
#
_entry.id   AF-A0A3D4UXB4-F1
#
_cell.length_a   1.000
_cell.length_b   1.000
_cell.length_c   1.000
_cell.angle_alpha   90.00
_cell.angle_beta   90.00
_cell.angle_gamma   90.00
#
_symmetry.space_group_name_H-M   'P 1'
#
loop_
_entity.id
_entity.type
_entity.pdbx_description
1 polymer ?
#
loop_
_entity_poly.entity_id
_entity_poly.type
_entity_poly.pdbx_seq_one_letter_code
_entity_poly.pdbx_strand_id
1 'polypeptide(L)'
;MSTFGLATVHSQTSPLYYDYSHNHLEWFTIESEHFLIHFQDGNSRSAKVTARIAEEIYAPITELYQLEPDQKVSIVLKDRDDYSNGAAYFFDNKIDIWLPALDTPLRGTHNWLRNVITHEFTHIIQIQKA
;
A
#
# COMPACT_ATOMS: atom_id res chain seq x y z
N MET A 1 9.87 -37.51 6.92
CA MET A 1 10.56 -36.21 7.08
C MET A 1 10.61 -35.58 5.70
N SER A 2 9.65 -34.72 5.36
CA SER A 2 9.60 -34.04 4.06
C SER A 2 10.20 -32.66 4.20
N THR A 3 11.30 -32.44 3.50
CA THR A 3 11.98 -31.16 3.32
C THR A 3 11.14 -30.32 2.36
N PHE A 4 10.47 -29.28 2.85
CA PHE A 4 9.86 -28.28 1.96
C PHE A 4 10.96 -27.35 1.45
N GLY A 5 11.17 -27.36 0.14
CA GLY A 5 12.10 -26.48 -0.55
C GLY A 5 11.62 -25.04 -0.51
N LEU A 6 12.53 -24.12 -0.18
CA LEU A 6 12.33 -22.68 -0.35
C LEU A 6 12.19 -22.40 -1.86
N ALA A 7 10.96 -22.13 -2.31
CA ALA A 7 10.75 -21.59 -3.65
C ALA A 7 11.23 -20.12 -3.64
N THR A 8 12.34 -19.86 -4.33
CA THR A 8 12.72 -18.49 -4.69
C THR A 8 11.69 -17.98 -5.69
N VAL A 9 10.75 -17.15 -5.24
CA VAL A 9 9.81 -16.46 -6.13
C VAL A 9 10.54 -15.24 -6.69
N HIS A 10 10.73 -15.21 -8.01
CA HIS A 10 11.22 -14.03 -8.70
C HIS A 10 10.10 -12.99 -8.74
N SER A 11 10.27 -11.89 -8.01
CA SER A 11 9.38 -10.74 -8.07
C SER A 11 9.43 -10.13 -9.47
N GLN A 12 8.25 -10.04 -10.08
CA GLN A 12 7.99 -9.46 -11.38
C GLN A 12 7.88 -7.94 -11.25
N THR A 13 8.48 -7.25 -12.23
CA THR A 13 8.59 -5.79 -12.44
C THR A 13 9.54 -5.01 -11.53
N SER A 14 10.52 -4.36 -12.17
CA SER A 14 11.49 -3.50 -11.52
C SER A 14 10.82 -2.21 -11.02
N PRO A 15 11.08 -1.77 -9.78
CA PRO A 15 10.61 -0.49 -9.26
C PRO A 15 11.05 0.73 -10.08
N LEU A 16 12.02 0.57 -10.98
CA LEU A 16 12.51 1.61 -11.91
C LEU A 16 11.41 2.19 -12.83
N TYR A 17 10.28 1.50 -13.00
CA TYR A 17 9.15 2.01 -13.78
C TYR A 17 8.22 2.94 -12.97
N TYR A 18 8.43 3.06 -11.65
CA TYR A 18 7.77 4.08 -10.85
C TYR A 18 8.62 5.35 -10.90
N ASP A 19 8.17 6.33 -11.68
CA ASP A 19 8.85 7.61 -11.88
C ASP A 19 9.04 8.32 -10.53
N TYR A 20 10.23 8.19 -9.94
CA TYR A 20 10.58 8.73 -8.63
C TYR A 20 11.86 9.54 -8.72
N SER A 21 11.79 10.79 -8.27
CA SER A 21 12.89 11.78 -8.35
C SER A 21 14.14 11.40 -7.52
N HIS A 22 14.10 10.34 -6.71
CA HIS A 22 15.19 9.93 -5.82
C HIS A 22 15.61 8.46 -6.05
N ASN A 23 16.12 8.19 -7.25
CA ASN A 23 16.53 6.88 -7.79
C ASN A 23 17.80 6.24 -7.16
N HIS A 24 18.28 6.69 -6.00
CA HIS A 24 19.55 6.22 -5.43
C HIS A 24 19.39 5.30 -4.20
N LEU A 25 18.18 5.07 -3.71
CA LEU A 25 17.93 4.25 -2.54
C LEU A 25 17.27 2.92 -2.90
N GLU A 26 17.71 1.87 -2.21
CA GLU A 26 17.18 0.52 -2.37
C GLU A 26 15.68 0.47 -2.03
N TRP A 27 14.95 -0.28 -2.84
CA TRP A 27 13.54 -0.57 -2.65
C TRP A 27 13.37 -1.90 -1.93
N PHE A 28 12.37 -1.95 -1.05
CA PHE A 28 12.00 -3.11 -0.27
C PHE A 28 10.50 -3.33 -0.36
N THR A 29 10.09 -4.58 -0.17
CA THR A 29 8.68 -4.97 -0.13
C THR A 29 8.39 -5.77 1.13
N ILE A 30 7.35 -5.40 1.88
CA ILE A 30 6.71 -6.28 2.86
C ILE A 30 5.52 -6.95 2.18
N GLU A 31 5.53 -8.27 2.15
CA GLU A 31 4.40 -9.06 1.67
C GLU A 31 3.55 -9.55 2.85
N SER A 32 2.24 -9.27 2.80
CA SER A 32 1.25 -9.78 3.75
C SER A 32 0.25 -10.71 3.02
N GLU A 33 -0.85 -11.06 3.68
CA GLU A 33 -1.85 -11.98 3.08
C GLU A 33 -2.52 -11.35 1.86
N HIS A 34 -2.92 -10.08 1.97
CA HIS A 34 -3.70 -9.38 0.93
C HIS A 34 -2.94 -8.23 0.24
N PHE A 35 -1.77 -7.83 0.75
CA PHE A 35 -1.07 -6.64 0.27
C PHE A 35 0.43 -6.85 0.01
N LEU A 36 0.98 -5.98 -0.85
CA LEU A 36 2.41 -5.80 -1.09
C LEU A 36 2.79 -4.35 -0.76
N ILE A 37 3.59 -4.11 0.27
CA ILE A 37 3.97 -2.75 0.71
C ILE A 37 5.37 -2.41 0.24
N HIS A 38 5.49 -1.54 -0.75
CA HIS A 38 6.74 -1.10 -1.35
C HIS A 38 7.24 0.19 -0.69
N PHE A 39 8.52 0.24 -0.32
CA PHE A 39 9.11 1.39 0.35
C PHE A 39 10.61 1.49 0.08
N GLN A 40 11.16 2.71 0.18
CA GLN A 40 12.61 2.92 0.12
C GLN A 40 13.25 2.86 1.50
N ASP A 41 14.57 2.64 1.54
CA ASP A 41 15.36 2.68 2.77
C ASP A 41 15.02 3.91 3.65
N GLY A 42 14.96 3.70 4.96
CA GLY A 42 14.47 4.66 5.96
C GLY A 42 12.99 4.51 6.36
N ASN A 43 12.15 3.82 5.57
CA ASN A 43 10.69 3.75 5.81
C ASN A 43 10.16 2.45 6.40
N SER A 44 11.04 1.55 6.86
CA SER A 44 10.63 0.22 7.32
C SER A 44 9.60 0.23 8.45
N ARG A 45 9.65 1.22 9.35
CA ARG A 45 8.64 1.38 10.42
C ARG A 45 7.28 1.75 9.84
N SER A 46 7.23 2.72 8.94
CA SER A 46 6.00 3.14 8.26
C SER A 46 5.41 2.00 7.46
N ALA A 47 6.24 1.25 6.72
CA ALA A 47 5.81 0.08 5.95
C ALA A 47 5.15 -0.99 6.82
N LYS A 48 5.71 -1.29 8.00
CA LYS A 48 5.11 -2.25 8.95
C LYS A 48 3.77 -1.76 9.50
N VAL A 49 3.66 -0.48 9.81
CA VAL A 49 2.41 0.13 10.27
C VAL A 49 1.35 0.10 9.17
N THR A 50 1.73 0.44 7.94
CA THR A 50 0.85 0.36 6.76
C THR A 50 0.35 -1.06 6.53
N ALA A 51 1.25 -2.06 6.52
CA ALA A 51 0.87 -3.46 6.34
C ALA A 51 -0.18 -3.90 7.38
N ARG A 52 0.06 -3.57 8.67
CA ARG A 52 -0.88 -3.89 9.73
C ARG A 52 -2.24 -3.22 9.54
N ILE A 53 -2.25 -1.93 9.22
CA ILE A 53 -3.49 -1.18 9.00
C ILE A 53 -4.25 -1.77 7.81
N ALA A 54 -3.57 -2.04 6.70
CA ALA A 54 -4.16 -2.58 5.48
C ALA A 54 -4.87 -3.92 5.74
N GLU A 55 -4.21 -4.84 6.46
CA GLU A 55 -4.82 -6.11 6.84
C GLU A 55 -6.01 -5.94 7.80
N GLU A 56 -5.93 -5.01 8.76
CA GLU A 56 -7.04 -4.75 9.70
C GLU A 56 -8.29 -4.18 9.00
N ILE A 57 -8.15 -3.51 7.85
CA ILE A 57 -9.29 -2.91 7.13
C ILE A 57 -9.80 -3.78 5.97
N TYR A 58 -9.07 -4.82 5.57
CA TYR A 58 -9.39 -5.62 4.38
C TYR A 58 -10.81 -6.19 4.45
N ALA A 59 -11.05 -7.07 5.43
CA ALA A 59 -12.34 -7.76 5.60
C ALA A 59 -13.52 -6.77 5.77
N PRO A 60 -13.45 -5.74 6.63
CA PRO A 60 -14.54 -4.76 6.74
C PRO A 60 -14.96 -4.10 5.42
N ILE A 61 -14.02 -3.85 4.51
CA ILE A 61 -14.30 -3.20 3.23
C ILE A 61 -14.76 -4.23 2.19
N THR A 62 -14.05 -5.35 2.04
CA THR A 62 -14.41 -6.37 1.05
C THR A 62 -15.76 -7.01 1.35
N GLU A 63 -16.09 -7.24 2.62
CA GLU A 63 -17.40 -7.74 3.05
C GLU A 63 -18.53 -6.74 2.76
N LEU A 64 -18.29 -5.44 3.00
CA LEU A 64 -19.28 -4.38 2.73
C LEU A 64 -19.66 -4.34 1.23
N TYR A 65 -18.68 -4.51 0.35
CA TYR A 65 -18.90 -4.53 -1.09
C TYR A 65 -19.12 -5.93 -1.67
N GLN A 66 -19.02 -6.99 -0.86
CA GLN A 66 -19.11 -8.39 -1.29
C GLN A 66 -18.18 -8.70 -2.46
N LEU A 67 -16.95 -8.18 -2.38
CA LEU A 67 -15.97 -8.23 -3.45
C LEU A 67 -14.58 -8.25 -2.84
N GLU A 68 -13.81 -9.27 -3.22
CA GLU A 68 -12.39 -9.39 -2.91
C GLU A 68 -11.58 -9.21 -4.19
N PRO A 69 -10.43 -8.49 -4.15
CA PRO A 69 -9.48 -8.46 -5.25
C PRO A 69 -9.00 -9.87 -5.59
N ASP A 70 -8.81 -10.14 -6.89
CA ASP A 70 -8.28 -11.40 -7.40
C ASP A 70 -6.75 -11.54 -7.22
N GLN A 71 -6.08 -10.43 -6.91
CA GLN A 71 -4.65 -10.33 -6.68
C GLN A 71 -4.36 -9.44 -5.47
N LYS A 72 -3.16 -9.58 -4.90
CA LYS A 72 -2.71 -8.71 -3.81
C LYS A 72 -2.65 -7.27 -4.27
N VAL A 73 -3.08 -6.36 -3.41
CA VAL A 73 -3.04 -4.92 -3.68
C VAL A 73 -1.67 -4.37 -3.29
N SER A 74 -1.02 -3.69 -4.23
CA SER A 74 0.27 -3.03 -4.00
C SER A 74 0.07 -1.66 -3.35
N ILE A 75 0.85 -1.32 -2.34
CA ILE A 75 0.87 0.00 -1.69
C ILE A 75 2.29 0.53 -1.76
N VAL A 76 2.51 1.66 -2.44
CA VAL A 76 3.81 2.33 -2.58
C VAL A 76 3.89 3.53 -1.65
N LEU A 77 4.88 3.52 -0.74
CA LEU A 77 5.10 4.61 0.22
C LEU A 77 6.06 5.68 -0.34
N LYS A 78 5.61 6.93 -0.33
CA LYS A 78 6.33 8.12 -0.80
C LYS A 78 6.62 9.07 0.35
N ASP A 79 7.89 9.26 0.74
CA ASP A 79 8.26 10.03 1.96
C ASP A 79 9.10 11.28 1.71
N ARG A 80 9.60 11.49 0.49
CA ARG A 80 10.57 12.57 0.19
C ARG A 80 10.00 13.78 -0.54
N ASP A 81 8.71 13.77 -0.78
CA ASP A 81 7.96 14.96 -1.18
C ASP A 81 7.20 15.45 0.04
N ASP A 82 7.30 16.75 0.37
CA ASP A 82 6.50 17.38 1.44
C ASP A 82 5.07 17.64 0.96
N TYR A 83 4.40 16.53 0.65
CA TYR A 83 3.07 16.46 0.08
C TYR A 83 2.31 15.35 0.78
N SER A 84 1.02 15.54 1.04
CA SER A 84 0.19 14.57 1.73
C SER A 84 -0.99 14.19 0.88
N ASN A 85 -0.99 12.97 0.35
CA ASN A 85 -2.03 12.50 -0.55
C ASN A 85 -2.08 10.96 -0.63
N GLY A 86 -3.10 10.43 -1.30
CA GLY A 86 -3.22 9.06 -1.74
C GLY A 86 -3.68 9.02 -3.20
N ALA A 87 -3.35 7.94 -3.92
CA ALA A 87 -3.88 7.71 -5.26
C ALA A 87 -4.10 6.21 -5.52
N ALA A 88 -5.32 5.84 -5.90
CA ALA A 88 -5.68 4.48 -6.30
C ALA A 88 -5.64 4.30 -7.82
N TYR A 89 -4.86 3.34 -8.28
CA TYR A 89 -4.73 2.90 -9.67
C TYR A 89 -5.33 1.51 -9.81
N PHE A 90 -6.63 1.52 -10.11
CA PHE A 90 -7.48 0.34 -10.16
C PHE A 90 -6.99 -0.77 -11.10
N PHE A 91 -6.63 -0.44 -12.34
CA PHE A 91 -6.17 -1.43 -13.34
C PHE A 91 -4.86 -2.13 -12.95
N ASP A 92 -4.08 -1.49 -12.08
CA ASP A 92 -2.79 -1.99 -11.62
C ASP A 92 -2.86 -2.59 -10.19
N ASN A 93 -4.05 -2.60 -9.55
CA ASN A 93 -4.23 -2.94 -8.14
C ASN A 93 -3.21 -2.23 -7.24
N LYS A 94 -3.01 -0.91 -7.45
CA LYS A 94 -1.94 -0.14 -6.79
C LYS A 94 -2.48 1.08 -6.06
N ILE A 95 -1.98 1.33 -4.85
CA ILE A 95 -2.19 2.54 -4.06
C ILE A 95 -0.85 3.24 -3.89
N ASP A 96 -0.77 4.52 -4.22
CA ASP A 96 0.34 5.38 -3.83
C ASP A 96 -0.04 6.17 -2.59
N ILE A 97 0.85 6.24 -1.59
CA ILE A 97 0.62 7.01 -0.35
C ILE A 97 1.81 7.92 -0.10
N TRP A 98 1.54 9.23 0.03
CA TRP A 98 2.54 10.16 0.52
C TRP A 98 2.50 10.26 2.04
N LEU A 99 3.63 9.96 2.67
CA LEU A 99 3.78 9.72 4.11
C LEU A 99 3.68 10.97 5.00
N PRO A 100 4.06 12.19 4.58
CA PRO A 100 3.76 13.38 5.37
C PRO A 100 2.26 13.41 5.66
N ALA A 101 1.90 13.60 6.93
CA ALA A 101 0.52 13.66 7.33
C ALA A 101 -0.12 14.93 6.78
N LEU A 102 -1.29 14.81 6.13
CA LEU A 102 -2.01 15.99 5.65
C LEU A 102 -2.35 16.87 6.85
N ASP A 103 -1.71 18.03 6.99
CA ASP A 103 -1.94 18.92 8.12
C ASP A 103 -2.88 20.07 7.68
N THR A 104 -4.18 19.89 7.91
CA THR A 104 -5.17 20.93 7.63
C THR A 104 -6.07 21.16 8.86
N PRO A 105 -6.52 22.42 9.12
CA PRO A 105 -7.26 22.76 10.34
C PRO A 105 -8.57 21.97 10.55
N LEU A 106 -9.15 21.40 9.49
CA LEU A 106 -10.43 20.69 9.53
C LEU A 106 -10.31 19.16 9.62
N ARG A 107 -9.09 18.61 9.65
CA ARG A 107 -8.85 17.15 9.58
C ARG A 107 -9.04 16.40 10.91
N GLY A 108 -8.98 17.11 12.03
CA GLY A 108 -8.99 16.52 13.38
C GLY A 108 -7.72 15.71 13.71
N THR A 109 -7.66 15.11 14.90
CA THR A 109 -6.46 14.43 15.46
C THR A 109 -6.34 12.93 15.13
N HIS A 110 -7.17 12.43 14.21
CA HIS A 110 -7.27 11.00 13.90
C HIS A 110 -6.04 10.49 13.12
N ASN A 111 -5.76 9.18 13.24
CA ASN A 111 -4.59 8.52 12.65
C ASN A 111 -4.58 8.65 11.11
N TRP A 112 -3.66 9.47 10.59
CA TRP A 112 -3.52 9.78 9.16
C TRP A 112 -3.49 8.53 8.28
N LEU A 113 -2.56 7.62 8.57
CA LEU A 113 -2.30 6.46 7.74
C LEU A 113 -3.54 5.57 7.67
N ARG A 114 -4.24 5.37 8.80
CA ARG A 114 -5.50 4.62 8.78
C ARG A 114 -6.53 5.27 7.87
N ASN A 115 -6.72 6.59 7.95
CA ASN A 115 -7.72 7.28 7.17
C ASN A 115 -7.42 7.20 5.66
N VAL A 116 -6.18 7.51 5.25
CA VAL A 116 -5.81 7.50 3.83
C VAL A 116 -5.82 6.08 3.25
N ILE A 117 -5.28 5.08 3.96
CA ILE A 117 -5.30 3.69 3.49
C ILE A 117 -6.74 3.19 3.32
N THR A 118 -7.60 3.47 4.30
CA THR A 118 -9.04 3.12 4.24
C THR A 118 -9.73 3.79 3.06
N HIS A 119 -9.45 5.08 2.83
CA HIS A 119 -10.04 5.85 1.74
C HIS A 119 -9.66 5.27 0.37
N GLU A 120 -8.37 5.10 0.12
CA GLU A 120 -7.88 4.63 -1.19
C GLU A 120 -8.26 3.18 -1.46
N PHE A 121 -8.21 2.31 -0.44
CA PHE A 121 -8.62 0.92 -0.63
C PHE A 121 -10.13 0.80 -0.94
N THR A 122 -10.95 1.67 -0.35
CA THR A 122 -12.38 1.73 -0.71
C THR A 122 -12.58 2.07 -2.19
N HIS A 123 -11.79 2.99 -2.77
CA HIS A 123 -11.87 3.32 -4.20
C HIS A 123 -11.51 2.13 -5.09
N ILE A 124 -10.47 1.36 -4.74
CA ILE A 124 -10.11 0.14 -5.49
C ILE A 124 -11.30 -0.81 -5.57
N ILE A 125 -11.92 -1.10 -4.43
CA ILE A 125 -13.04 -2.05 -4.36
C ILE A 125 -14.29 -1.51 -5.05
N GLN A 126 -14.62 -0.22 -4.86
CA GLN A 126 -15.80 0.40 -5.48
C GLN A 126 -15.71 0.40 -7.01
N ILE A 127 -14.55 0.72 -7.58
CA ILE A 127 -14.35 0.76 -9.03
C ILE A 127 -14.36 -0.65 -9.63
N GLN A 128 -13.91 -1.69 -8.90
CA GLN A 128 -13.99 -3.10 -9.35
C GLN A 128 -15.43 -3.61 -9.44
N LYS A 129 -16.30 -3.10 -8.57
CA LYS A 129 -17.68 -3.57 -8.47
C LYS A 129 -18.61 -2.94 -9.52
N ALA A 130 -18.30 -1.70 -9.94
CA ALA A 130 -19.13 -0.91 -10.85
C ALA A 130 -19.14 -1.48 -12.28
#